data_AF-A0A7C3XE81-F1
#
_entry.id   AF-A0A7C3XE81-F1
#
_cell.length_a   1.000
_cell.length_b   1.000
_cell.length_c   1.000
_cell.angle_alpha   90.00
_cell.angle_beta   90.00
_cell.angle_gamma   90.00
#
_symmetry.space_group_name_H-M   'P 1'
#
loop_
_entity.id
_entity.type
_entity.pdbx_description
1 polymer ?
#
loop_
_entity_poly.entity_id
_entity_poly.type
_entity_poly.pdbx_seq_one_letter_code
_entity_poly.pdbx_strand_id
1 'polypeptide(L)'
;MKSNFNNEFDFVLERAISILQDNAGEFEGRSHEIFDANKDNGNSLFTSHNYGKPDLNSDYDVEILEEAKKILNSPDPLAMIEKHLDNIVAGESENKRLVFLLLLSGKMSKPAYKQIILLKGEPGSGKSQIMKLADFFKVKDVGRFTAHALDYTDLQGYEVLRLKEIGTMDQENQGISTLKFLGGDDKGYTVEFTVRNEKTGRLTTEQRRIPPITIITSTIRVILDPQFERRAWVINLDESEEQTRRILYFKAKKIEEENLKDLGLLKETSEEHSVRVLRCLVSMLEPVKVLIPFPRTLGDIFTNPVLRVRGDYDKVHSLIQLHSLLNQNMLPRLEMNDSKIIIAKPELAVKILAEAKAPLTSMMMNLERRSLSLIPQMERLGIVDRDDEIDIDKRQTIARAIGRSTDSVTKYLNELVCSGYLSKETGPGRVNIYRLLYSLDEIKEKESRLSRILESPEILTVKMSEEADKWLRRIIGEHNLSERHNAFLERYLHDLEVRSHTTELSLQNTTLDVKRDIYGRATLKHQEKSKFSTAINTVEPTVEKLPPPPGQNNDADCRVNASHPSFVAVSRGDDVV
;
A
#
# COMPACT_ATOMS: atom_id res chain seq x y z
N MET A 1 30.54 26.25 43.27
CA MET A 1 29.38 25.89 42.42
C MET A 1 29.46 24.50 41.77
N LYS A 2 30.57 23.75 41.82
CA LYS A 2 30.61 22.33 41.40
C LYS A 2 30.50 21.31 42.54
N SER A 3 30.54 21.73 43.82
CA SER A 3 30.43 20.81 44.97
C SER A 3 29.00 20.66 45.52
N ASN A 4 28.08 21.58 45.21
CA ASN A 4 26.70 21.53 45.75
C ASN A 4 25.73 20.73 44.86
N PHE A 5 26.06 20.50 43.58
CA PHE A 5 25.21 19.73 42.66
C PHE A 5 25.36 18.21 42.83
N ASN A 6 26.52 17.72 43.31
CA ASN A 6 26.72 16.28 43.54
C ASN A 6 26.00 15.79 44.80
N ASN A 7 25.94 16.60 45.86
CA ASN A 7 25.29 16.21 47.11
C ASN A 7 23.75 16.09 46.98
N GLU A 8 23.12 16.90 46.11
CA GLU A 8 21.67 16.80 45.87
C GLU A 8 21.31 15.57 45.03
N PHE A 9 22.17 15.20 44.07
CA PHE A 9 21.97 14.03 43.23
C PHE A 9 22.17 12.72 43.99
N ASP A 10 23.20 12.65 44.84
CA ASP A 10 23.45 11.48 45.70
C ASP A 10 22.34 11.30 46.74
N PHE A 11 21.78 12.38 47.29
CA PHE A 11 20.65 12.31 48.21
C PHE A 11 19.36 11.79 47.56
N VAL A 12 19.10 12.18 46.30
CA VAL A 12 17.95 11.66 45.54
C VAL A 12 18.15 10.20 45.14
N LEU A 13 19.38 9.80 44.80
CA LEU A 13 19.70 8.42 44.45
C LEU A 13 19.60 7.48 45.66
N GLU A 14 20.13 7.86 46.82
CA GLU A 14 20.01 7.08 48.06
C GLU A 14 18.55 6.94 48.51
N ARG A 15 17.75 7.99 48.34
CA ARG A 15 16.31 7.96 48.67
C ARG A 15 15.52 7.09 47.70
N ALA A 16 15.87 7.06 46.41
CA ALA A 16 15.28 6.16 45.43
C ALA A 16 15.68 4.69 45.71
N ILE A 17 16.92 4.43 46.11
CA ILE A 17 17.40 3.09 46.48
C ILE A 17 16.70 2.60 47.77
N SER A 18 16.54 3.45 48.77
CA SER A 18 15.79 3.12 50.00
C SER A 18 14.32 2.77 49.69
N ILE A 19 13.65 3.55 48.84
CA ILE A 19 12.26 3.27 48.43
C ILE A 19 12.17 1.95 47.66
N LEU A 20 13.16 1.61 46.83
CA LEU A 20 13.18 0.35 46.10
C LEU A 20 13.50 -0.86 47.01
N GLN A 21 14.31 -0.67 48.05
CA GLN A 21 14.63 -1.70 49.04
C GLN A 21 13.46 -1.94 50.01
N ASP A 22 12.75 -0.90 50.44
CA ASP A 22 11.56 -1.01 51.28
C ASP A 22 10.40 -1.72 50.56
N ASN A 23 10.29 -1.57 49.24
CA ASN A 23 9.28 -2.24 48.41
C ASN A 23 9.67 -3.67 47.96
N ALA A 24 10.93 -4.07 48.10
CA ALA A 24 11.38 -5.42 47.74
C ALA A 24 10.83 -6.48 48.72
N GLY A 25 10.65 -6.14 49.99
CA GLY A 25 10.08 -7.03 51.01
C GLY A 25 8.58 -7.32 50.81
N GLU A 26 7.83 -6.42 50.18
CA GLU A 26 6.41 -6.65 49.85
C GLU A 26 6.20 -7.53 48.61
N PHE A 27 7.21 -7.61 47.71
CA PHE A 27 7.13 -8.43 46.50
C PHE A 27 7.46 -9.91 46.73
N GLU A 28 8.33 -10.25 47.69
CA GLU A 28 8.63 -11.66 48.02
C GLU A 28 7.47 -12.35 48.77
N GLY A 29 6.69 -11.62 49.58
CA GLY A 29 5.51 -12.16 50.27
C GLY A 29 4.34 -12.50 49.34
N ARG A 30 4.07 -11.64 48.34
CA ARG A 30 2.98 -11.87 47.35
C ARG A 30 3.31 -12.93 46.31
N SER A 31 4.59 -13.19 46.05
CA SER A 31 5.03 -14.22 45.10
C SER A 31 4.75 -15.64 45.61
N HIS A 32 4.82 -15.85 46.94
CA HIS A 32 4.57 -17.16 47.55
C HIS A 32 3.06 -17.49 47.68
N GLU A 33 2.19 -16.52 47.95
CA GLU A 33 0.74 -16.76 48.01
C GLU A 33 0.13 -17.04 46.62
N ILE A 34 0.70 -16.48 45.54
CA ILE A 34 0.23 -16.72 44.16
C ILE A 34 0.73 -18.09 43.62
N PHE A 35 1.83 -18.63 44.15
CA PHE A 35 2.38 -19.92 43.73
C PHE A 35 1.69 -21.13 44.38
N ASP A 36 1.20 -21.01 45.62
CA ASP A 36 0.51 -22.11 46.29
C ASP A 36 -0.98 -22.23 45.89
N ALA A 37 -1.62 -21.15 45.46
CA ALA A 37 -3.01 -21.19 44.96
C ALA A 37 -3.18 -21.85 43.57
N ASN A 38 -2.08 -22.11 42.85
CA ASN A 38 -2.10 -22.67 41.48
C ASN A 38 -1.70 -24.15 41.39
N LYS A 39 -1.44 -24.83 42.51
CA LYS A 39 -1.10 -26.26 42.50
C LYS A 39 -2.31 -27.21 42.55
N ASP A 40 -3.48 -26.72 42.95
CA ASP A 40 -4.68 -27.57 43.15
C ASP A 40 -5.74 -27.48 42.04
N ASN A 41 -5.53 -26.67 40.99
CA ASN A 41 -6.45 -26.59 39.84
C ASN A 41 -5.80 -27.11 38.54
N GLY A 42 -5.36 -28.36 38.58
CA GLY A 42 -5.03 -29.13 37.38
C GLY A 42 -6.31 -29.56 36.65
N ASN A 43 -6.87 -28.68 35.81
CA ASN A 43 -7.78 -29.10 34.74
C ASN A 43 -7.85 -28.07 33.60
N SER A 44 -7.34 -28.47 32.44
CA SER A 44 -7.82 -28.12 31.08
C SER A 44 -8.49 -26.74 30.88
N LEU A 45 -7.71 -25.74 30.46
CA LEU A 45 -8.21 -24.49 29.86
C LEU A 45 -7.76 -24.37 28.39
N PHE A 46 -8.20 -25.34 27.57
CA PHE A 46 -8.50 -25.09 26.15
C PHE A 46 -10.01 -25.05 26.01
N THR A 47 -10.64 -23.95 26.41
CA THR A 47 -12.05 -23.69 26.11
C THR A 47 -12.14 -22.96 24.79
N SER A 48 -12.42 -23.73 23.74
CA SER A 48 -12.97 -23.26 22.47
C SER A 48 -14.21 -22.42 22.77
N HIS A 49 -14.11 -21.10 22.66
CA HIS A 49 -15.25 -20.22 22.79
C HIS A 49 -16.16 -20.41 21.57
N ASN A 50 -17.34 -20.94 21.84
CA ASN A 50 -18.38 -21.23 20.88
C ASN A 50 -19.01 -19.90 20.45
N TYR A 51 -18.55 -19.33 19.32
CA TYR A 51 -19.10 -18.09 18.78
C TYR A 51 -20.43 -18.35 18.08
N GLY A 52 -21.53 -18.21 18.83
CA GLY A 52 -22.84 -17.93 18.24
C GLY A 52 -22.81 -16.64 17.41
N LYS A 53 -23.75 -16.49 16.45
CA LYS A 53 -23.95 -15.22 15.75
C LYS A 53 -24.22 -14.12 16.80
N PRO A 54 -23.46 -13.00 16.83
CA PRO A 54 -23.70 -11.94 17.80
C PRO A 54 -25.05 -11.28 17.53
N ASP A 55 -25.83 -11.06 18.59
CA ASP A 55 -26.98 -10.18 18.56
C ASP A 55 -26.45 -8.73 18.58
N LEU A 56 -26.58 -8.04 17.45
CA LEU A 56 -25.91 -6.75 17.18
C LEU A 56 -26.30 -5.62 18.16
N ASN A 57 -27.36 -5.80 18.96
CA ASN A 57 -27.89 -4.78 19.87
C ASN A 57 -27.47 -4.96 21.35
N SER A 58 -26.89 -6.10 21.77
CA SER A 58 -26.59 -6.33 23.20
C SER A 58 -25.16 -6.02 23.63
N ASP A 59 -24.21 -5.94 22.68
CA ASP A 59 -22.78 -5.96 23.00
C ASP A 59 -22.11 -4.56 23.02
N TYR A 60 -22.82 -3.51 22.62
CA TYR A 60 -22.27 -2.15 22.51
C TYR A 60 -23.14 -1.12 23.24
N ASP A 61 -22.47 -0.16 23.89
CA ASP A 61 -23.14 1.00 24.49
C ASP A 61 -23.88 1.80 23.41
N VAL A 62 -25.00 2.43 23.78
CA VAL A 62 -25.83 3.24 22.88
C VAL A 62 -25.01 4.35 22.19
N GLU A 63 -24.09 4.99 22.93
CA GLU A 63 -23.20 6.02 22.41
C GLU A 63 -22.30 5.51 21.27
N ILE A 64 -21.69 4.34 21.46
CA ILE A 64 -20.82 3.70 20.46
C ILE A 64 -21.63 3.34 19.19
N LEU A 65 -22.85 2.84 19.37
CA LEU A 65 -23.75 2.52 18.27
C LEU A 65 -24.16 3.77 17.47
N GLU A 66 -24.47 4.88 18.16
CA GLU A 66 -24.82 6.14 17.53
C GLU A 66 -23.65 6.75 16.75
N GLU A 67 -22.44 6.70 17.31
CA GLU A 67 -21.25 7.18 16.63
C GLU A 67 -20.91 6.35 15.39
N ALA A 68 -20.94 5.02 15.50
CA ALA A 68 -20.74 4.13 14.36
C ALA A 68 -21.78 4.37 13.25
N LYS A 69 -23.06 4.56 13.60
CA LYS A 69 -24.12 4.94 12.64
C LYS A 69 -23.85 6.29 11.99
N LYS A 70 -23.41 7.28 12.77
CA LYS A 70 -23.08 8.61 12.26
C LYS A 70 -21.94 8.55 11.24
N ILE A 71 -20.92 7.74 11.49
CA ILE A 71 -19.82 7.51 10.54
C ILE A 71 -20.34 6.86 9.26
N LEU A 72 -21.12 5.78 9.36
CA LEU A 72 -21.63 5.06 8.19
C LEU A 72 -22.59 5.88 7.32
N ASN A 73 -23.30 6.83 7.92
CA ASN A 73 -24.24 7.74 7.24
C ASN A 73 -23.59 9.07 6.81
N SER A 74 -22.28 9.22 6.99
CA SER A 74 -21.53 10.38 6.53
C SER A 74 -21.38 10.36 5.00
N PRO A 75 -21.34 11.52 4.32
CA PRO A 75 -20.93 11.61 2.92
C PRO A 75 -19.52 11.05 2.66
N ASP A 76 -18.66 11.04 3.68
CA ASP A 76 -17.32 10.50 3.63
C ASP A 76 -17.00 9.69 4.90
N PRO A 77 -17.43 8.42 4.96
CA PRO A 77 -17.17 7.56 6.11
C PRO A 77 -15.68 7.35 6.35
N LEU A 78 -14.86 7.28 5.29
CA LEU A 78 -13.42 7.00 5.39
C LEU A 78 -12.67 8.14 6.12
N ALA A 79 -13.01 9.40 5.83
CA ALA A 79 -12.43 10.55 6.53
C ALA A 79 -12.85 10.62 8.01
N MET A 80 -14.06 10.18 8.35
CA MET A 80 -14.47 10.07 9.75
C MET A 80 -13.77 8.91 10.47
N ILE A 81 -13.61 7.78 9.80
CA ILE A 81 -12.84 6.63 10.31
C ILE A 81 -11.39 7.04 10.57
N GLU A 82 -10.78 7.85 9.70
CA GLU A 82 -9.41 8.31 9.88
C GLU A 82 -9.17 8.98 11.24
N LYS A 83 -10.14 9.76 11.74
CA LYS A 83 -10.04 10.40 13.06
C LYS A 83 -9.92 9.39 14.20
N HIS A 84 -10.57 8.22 14.07
CA HIS A 84 -10.41 7.12 15.01
C HIS A 84 -9.11 6.34 14.77
N LEU A 85 -8.69 6.19 13.50
CA LEU A 85 -7.41 5.57 13.16
C LEU A 85 -6.21 6.40 13.68
N ASP A 86 -6.32 7.73 13.72
CA ASP A 86 -5.32 8.65 14.30
C ASP A 86 -5.07 8.39 15.79
N ASN A 87 -6.06 7.89 16.53
CA ASN A 87 -5.89 7.50 17.93
C ASN A 87 -5.19 6.14 18.10
N ILE A 88 -4.95 5.40 17.01
CA ILE A 88 -4.39 4.05 17.02
C ILE A 88 -3.00 4.02 16.36
N VAL A 89 -2.87 4.68 15.21
CA VAL A 89 -1.66 4.75 14.39
C VAL A 89 -1.31 6.21 14.10
N ALA A 90 -0.11 6.62 14.55
CA ALA A 90 0.44 7.94 14.27
C ALA A 90 0.82 8.09 12.78
N GLY A 91 0.41 9.19 12.15
CA GLY A 91 0.72 9.44 10.73
C GLY A 91 0.15 8.36 9.81
N GLU A 92 0.89 7.98 8.77
CA GLU A 92 0.53 6.87 7.85
C GLU A 92 -0.89 6.98 7.28
N SER A 93 -1.38 8.20 7.03
CA SER A 93 -2.78 8.46 6.68
C SER A 93 -3.29 7.63 5.50
N GLU A 94 -2.55 7.64 4.39
CA GLU A 94 -2.88 6.85 3.19
C GLU A 94 -2.83 5.34 3.49
N ASN A 95 -1.74 4.88 4.12
CA ASN A 95 -1.51 3.48 4.43
C ASN A 95 -2.56 2.91 5.39
N LYS A 96 -2.94 3.62 6.46
CA LYS A 96 -3.94 3.13 7.42
C LYS A 96 -5.36 3.13 6.84
N ARG A 97 -5.72 4.12 6.00
CA ARG A 97 -6.99 4.13 5.26
C ARG A 97 -7.06 2.94 4.30
N LEU A 98 -6.01 2.72 3.52
CA LEU A 98 -5.94 1.61 2.57
C LEU A 98 -5.98 0.26 3.28
N VAL A 99 -5.17 0.04 4.32
CA VAL A 99 -5.16 -1.21 5.07
C VAL A 99 -6.52 -1.48 5.71
N PHE A 100 -7.15 -0.49 6.33
CA PHE A 100 -8.49 -0.62 6.87
C PHE A 100 -9.50 -1.10 5.81
N LEU A 101 -9.50 -0.47 4.63
CA LEU A 101 -10.38 -0.86 3.52
C LEU A 101 -10.08 -2.27 3.00
N LEU A 102 -8.80 -2.63 2.84
CA LEU A 102 -8.43 -3.98 2.40
C LEU A 102 -8.85 -5.05 3.42
N LEU A 103 -8.80 -4.76 4.71
CA LEU A 103 -9.28 -5.66 5.77
C LEU A 103 -10.79 -5.90 5.71
N LEU A 104 -11.59 -4.97 5.16
CA LEU A 104 -13.03 -5.20 4.92
C LEU A 104 -13.31 -6.40 4.01
N SER A 105 -12.33 -6.86 3.22
CA SER A 105 -12.46 -8.12 2.48
C SER A 105 -12.74 -9.33 3.39
N GLY A 106 -12.38 -9.25 4.67
CA GLY A 106 -12.72 -10.24 5.69
C GLY A 106 -14.23 -10.43 5.84
N LYS A 107 -15.02 -9.36 5.68
CA LYS A 107 -16.50 -9.36 5.74
C LYS A 107 -17.16 -9.95 4.50
N MET A 108 -16.45 -9.96 3.37
CA MET A 108 -17.00 -10.45 2.11
C MET A 108 -17.02 -11.98 2.11
N SER A 109 -18.17 -12.57 1.80
CA SER A 109 -18.33 -14.03 1.81
C SER A 109 -17.67 -14.73 0.62
N LYS A 110 -17.57 -14.06 -0.54
CA LYS A 110 -16.98 -14.68 -1.72
C LYS A 110 -15.45 -14.73 -1.61
N PRO A 111 -14.82 -15.88 -1.91
CA PRO A 111 -13.37 -16.04 -1.96
C PRO A 111 -12.64 -14.96 -2.75
N ALA A 112 -13.16 -14.57 -3.91
CA ALA A 112 -12.51 -13.63 -4.82
C ALA A 112 -12.19 -12.25 -4.20
N TYR A 113 -12.84 -11.88 -3.10
CA TYR A 113 -12.56 -10.62 -2.42
C TYR A 113 -11.37 -10.69 -1.47
N LYS A 114 -10.95 -11.88 -1.02
CA LYS A 114 -9.94 -12.03 0.03
C LYS A 114 -8.60 -11.46 -0.43
N GLN A 115 -8.12 -10.46 0.30
CA GLN A 115 -6.88 -9.76 -0.02
C GLN A 115 -5.72 -10.32 0.82
N ILE A 116 -4.51 -10.27 0.27
CA ILE A 116 -3.27 -10.45 1.02
C ILE A 116 -2.64 -9.07 1.18
N ILE A 117 -2.40 -8.64 2.41
CA ILE A 117 -1.82 -7.35 2.76
C ILE A 117 -0.42 -7.60 3.31
N LEU A 118 0.61 -7.10 2.63
CA LEU A 118 2.01 -7.26 2.99
C LEU A 118 2.62 -5.91 3.32
N LEU A 119 2.94 -5.71 4.60
CA LEU A 119 3.65 -4.53 5.09
C LEU A 119 5.17 -4.73 4.98
N LYS A 120 5.85 -3.85 4.24
CA LYS A 120 7.31 -3.81 4.13
C LYS A 120 7.89 -2.59 4.83
N GLY A 121 9.08 -2.78 5.39
CA GLY A 121 9.89 -1.71 5.96
C GLY A 121 10.92 -2.24 6.96
N GLU A 122 11.77 -1.36 7.46
CA GLU A 122 12.83 -1.66 8.42
C GLU A 122 12.29 -2.15 9.78
N PRO A 123 13.07 -2.92 10.55
CA PRO A 123 12.76 -3.20 11.94
C PRO A 123 12.41 -1.91 12.70
N GLY A 124 11.31 -1.93 13.45
CA GLY A 124 10.85 -0.75 14.20
C GLY A 124 10.05 0.29 13.39
N SER A 125 9.84 0.12 12.09
CA SER A 125 9.10 1.07 11.24
C SER A 125 7.59 1.22 11.56
N GLY A 126 7.08 0.53 12.58
CA GLY A 126 5.66 0.63 12.97
C GLY A 126 4.73 -0.41 12.32
N LYS A 127 5.25 -1.41 11.59
CA LYS A 127 4.46 -2.49 10.94
C LYS A 127 3.45 -3.12 11.90
N SER A 128 3.89 -3.49 13.11
CA SER A 128 3.02 -4.09 14.13
C SER A 128 1.89 -3.17 14.60
N GLN A 129 2.06 -1.85 14.55
CA GLN A 129 0.98 -0.90 14.89
C GLN A 129 -0.08 -0.87 13.78
N ILE A 130 0.31 -0.84 12.50
CA ILE A 130 -0.65 -0.94 11.39
C ILE A 130 -1.37 -2.30 11.41
N MET A 131 -0.70 -3.38 11.81
CA MET A 131 -1.35 -4.70 11.94
C MET A 131 -2.41 -4.77 13.05
N LYS A 132 -2.45 -3.83 14.00
CA LYS A 132 -3.53 -3.73 14.99
C LYS A 132 -4.86 -3.36 14.36
N LEU A 133 -4.89 -2.79 13.16
CA LEU A 133 -6.15 -2.51 12.45
C LEU A 133 -6.97 -3.79 12.18
N ALA A 134 -6.34 -4.97 12.19
CA ALA A 134 -7.03 -6.24 12.13
C ALA A 134 -7.87 -6.56 13.38
N ASP A 135 -7.60 -5.90 14.52
CA ASP A 135 -8.31 -6.13 15.78
C ASP A 135 -9.77 -5.67 15.73
N PHE A 136 -10.18 -4.95 14.68
CA PHE A 136 -11.59 -4.60 14.43
C PHE A 136 -12.42 -5.76 13.89
N PHE A 137 -11.77 -6.85 13.49
CA PHE A 137 -12.36 -8.02 12.84
C PHE A 137 -12.21 -9.26 13.72
N LYS A 138 -12.88 -10.34 13.35
CA LYS A 138 -12.62 -11.67 13.93
C LYS A 138 -11.27 -12.20 13.44
N VAL A 139 -10.21 -11.90 14.18
CA VAL A 139 -8.83 -12.19 13.77
C VAL A 139 -8.29 -13.50 14.36
N LYS A 140 -7.63 -14.31 13.53
CA LYS A 140 -6.74 -15.37 13.96
C LYS A 140 -5.32 -14.80 14.02
N ASP A 141 -4.78 -14.63 15.23
CA ASP A 141 -3.43 -14.11 15.42
C ASP A 141 -2.41 -15.25 15.53
N VAL A 142 -1.42 -15.26 14.64
CA VAL A 142 -0.39 -16.28 14.55
C VAL A 142 0.98 -15.62 14.48
N GLY A 143 1.90 -16.06 15.35
CA GLY A 143 3.28 -15.57 15.31
C GLY A 143 4.03 -16.08 14.08
N ARG A 144 4.05 -17.39 13.88
CA ARG A 144 4.67 -18.08 12.74
C ARG A 144 3.97 -19.41 12.47
N PHE A 145 4.00 -19.87 11.22
CA PHE A 145 3.65 -21.25 10.87
C PHE A 145 4.91 -22.09 10.69
N THR A 146 4.90 -23.32 11.21
CA THR A 146 5.85 -24.35 10.76
C THR A 146 5.41 -24.88 9.39
N ALA A 147 6.26 -25.64 8.71
CA ALA A 147 6.05 -26.11 7.33
C ALA A 147 4.62 -26.60 7.02
N HIS A 148 4.04 -27.40 7.93
CA HIS A 148 2.72 -28.01 7.76
C HIS A 148 1.65 -27.47 8.72
N ALA A 149 1.97 -26.52 9.61
CA ALA A 149 0.99 -26.06 10.60
C ALA A 149 -0.26 -25.44 9.98
N LEU A 150 -0.12 -24.81 8.80
CA LEU A 150 -1.26 -24.24 8.10
C LEU A 150 -2.28 -25.31 7.66
N ASP A 151 -1.78 -26.48 7.26
CA ASP A 151 -2.59 -27.61 6.79
C ASP A 151 -3.52 -28.17 7.90
N TYR A 152 -3.13 -27.96 9.16
CA TYR A 152 -3.91 -28.36 10.33
C TYR A 152 -4.62 -27.20 11.04
N THR A 153 -4.48 -25.97 10.53
CA THR A 153 -5.07 -24.79 11.15
C THR A 153 -6.56 -24.69 10.82
N ASP A 154 -7.37 -24.42 11.84
CA ASP A 154 -8.77 -24.07 11.62
C ASP A 154 -8.92 -22.56 11.43
N LEU A 155 -9.37 -22.19 10.24
CA LEU A 155 -9.64 -20.82 9.82
C LEU A 155 -11.14 -20.53 9.74
N GLN A 156 -12.01 -21.49 10.05
CA GLN A 156 -13.45 -21.28 10.03
C GLN A 156 -13.87 -20.26 11.09
N GLY A 157 -14.82 -19.39 10.75
CA GLY A 157 -15.34 -18.35 11.64
C GLY A 157 -14.44 -17.11 11.81
N TYR A 158 -13.20 -17.15 11.31
CA TYR A 158 -12.32 -15.98 11.26
C TYR A 158 -12.51 -15.18 9.98
N GLU A 159 -12.41 -13.86 10.10
CA GLU A 159 -12.49 -12.91 9.00
C GLU A 159 -11.09 -12.58 8.45
N VAL A 160 -10.09 -12.52 9.34
CA VAL A 160 -8.71 -12.11 9.03
C VAL A 160 -7.71 -13.07 9.68
N LEU A 161 -6.67 -13.45 8.95
CA LEU A 161 -5.47 -14.11 9.47
C LEU A 161 -4.35 -13.08 9.61
N ARG A 162 -3.92 -12.81 10.84
CA ARG A 162 -2.77 -11.96 11.14
C ARG A 162 -1.54 -12.83 11.35
N LEU A 163 -0.54 -12.70 10.50
CA LEU A 163 0.75 -13.38 10.62
C LEU A 163 1.84 -12.36 10.94
N LYS A 164 2.38 -12.37 12.17
CA LYS A 164 3.22 -11.28 12.69
C LYS A 164 4.41 -10.94 11.80
N GLU A 165 5.16 -11.93 11.34
CA GLU A 165 6.27 -11.71 10.42
C GLU A 165 6.48 -12.91 9.48
N ILE A 166 6.64 -12.64 8.19
CA ILE A 166 7.06 -13.60 7.18
C ILE A 166 8.58 -13.47 6.97
N GLY A 167 9.30 -14.57 7.14
CA GLY A 167 10.70 -14.68 6.74
C GLY A 167 11.74 -14.55 7.86
N THR A 168 11.39 -14.74 9.13
CA THR A 168 12.38 -14.80 10.23
C THR A 168 13.11 -16.14 10.21
N MET A 169 14.42 -16.12 9.93
CA MET A 169 15.43 -17.21 9.93
C MET A 169 15.19 -18.41 9.00
N ASP A 170 16.12 -18.56 8.06
CA ASP A 170 16.57 -19.77 7.35
C ASP A 170 15.56 -20.88 7.02
N GLN A 171 15.46 -21.14 5.71
CA GLN A 171 14.76 -22.22 5.00
C GLN A 171 13.41 -21.86 4.37
N GLU A 172 13.27 -22.32 3.13
CA GLU A 172 12.05 -22.53 2.33
C GLU A 172 11.01 -23.44 3.02
N ASN A 173 11.28 -23.89 4.26
CA ASN A 173 10.43 -24.72 5.10
C ASN A 173 9.42 -23.91 5.94
N GLN A 174 9.37 -22.59 5.79
CA GLN A 174 8.26 -21.80 6.31
C GLN A 174 7.08 -22.00 5.35
N GLY A 175 5.87 -22.30 5.85
CA GLY A 175 4.64 -22.52 5.07
C GLY A 175 4.17 -21.31 4.22
N ILE A 176 5.07 -20.38 3.87
CA ILE A 176 4.88 -19.27 2.93
C ILE A 176 4.41 -19.79 1.58
N SER A 177 4.90 -20.96 1.16
CA SER A 177 4.52 -21.59 -0.10
C SER A 177 3.03 -21.90 -0.18
N THR A 178 2.35 -22.18 0.95
CA THR A 178 0.92 -22.45 1.01
C THR A 178 0.08 -21.22 1.34
N LEU A 179 0.64 -20.20 2.01
CA LEU A 179 -0.04 -18.92 2.27
C LEU A 179 -0.53 -18.23 0.99
N LYS A 180 0.18 -18.41 -0.14
CA LYS A 180 -0.21 -17.86 -1.43
C LYS A 180 -1.59 -18.35 -1.89
N PHE A 181 -2.00 -19.56 -1.48
CA PHE A 181 -3.28 -20.15 -1.88
C PHE A 181 -4.49 -19.64 -1.09
N LEU A 182 -4.26 -18.87 -0.02
CA LEU A 182 -5.33 -18.36 0.84
C LEU A 182 -5.98 -17.07 0.31
N GLY A 183 -5.35 -16.42 -0.66
CA GLY A 183 -5.89 -15.23 -1.32
C GLY A 183 -7.07 -15.51 -2.24
N GLY A 184 -7.64 -14.44 -2.80
CA GLY A 184 -8.81 -14.53 -3.68
C GLY A 184 -8.59 -15.31 -4.98
N ASP A 185 -7.36 -15.31 -5.50
CA ASP A 185 -7.00 -15.95 -6.78
C ASP A 185 -7.18 -17.48 -6.73
N ASP A 186 -6.70 -18.10 -5.65
CA ASP A 186 -6.63 -19.56 -5.52
C ASP A 186 -7.83 -20.15 -4.74
N LYS A 187 -8.60 -19.32 -4.01
CA LYS A 187 -9.85 -19.70 -3.30
C LYS A 187 -9.66 -20.82 -2.25
N GLY A 188 -8.49 -20.84 -1.61
CA GLY A 188 -8.10 -21.85 -0.64
C GLY A 188 -7.51 -23.10 -1.29
N TYR A 189 -7.18 -24.10 -0.48
CA TYR A 189 -6.61 -25.35 -0.97
C TYR A 189 -7.08 -26.55 -0.16
N THR A 190 -7.01 -27.74 -0.75
CA THR A 190 -7.32 -29.01 -0.07
C THR A 190 -6.01 -29.73 0.21
N VAL A 191 -5.85 -30.17 1.45
CA VAL A 191 -4.75 -31.03 1.88
C VAL A 191 -5.27 -32.44 2.01
N GLU A 192 -4.54 -33.39 1.45
CA GLU A 192 -4.74 -34.82 1.68
C GLU A 192 -3.61 -35.34 2.56
N PHE A 193 -3.94 -35.98 3.68
CA PHE A 193 -2.94 -36.60 4.54
C PHE A 193 -3.37 -38.01 4.94
N THR A 194 -2.37 -38.88 5.09
CA THR A 194 -2.57 -40.28 5.42
C THR A 194 -2.78 -40.43 6.92
N VAL A 195 -3.95 -40.95 7.31
CA VAL A 195 -4.30 -41.26 8.69
C VAL A 195 -4.41 -42.78 8.84
N ARG A 196 -3.95 -43.31 9.97
CA ARG A 196 -4.12 -44.73 10.28
C ARG A 196 -5.50 -44.94 10.86
N ASN A 197 -6.32 -45.76 10.22
CA ASN A 197 -7.64 -46.10 10.72
C ASN A 197 -7.50 -47.01 11.95
N GLU A 198 -7.91 -46.51 13.13
CA GLU A 198 -7.74 -47.21 14.42
C GLU A 198 -8.45 -48.58 14.47
N LYS A 199 -9.53 -48.76 13.69
CA LYS A 199 -10.32 -50.01 13.68
C LYS A 199 -9.75 -51.07 12.75
N THR A 200 -9.13 -50.66 11.64
CA THR A 200 -8.67 -51.59 10.59
C THR A 200 -7.15 -51.69 10.49
N GLY A 201 -6.41 -50.79 11.15
CA GLY A 201 -4.96 -50.69 11.11
C GLY A 201 -4.39 -50.24 9.75
N ARG A 202 -5.24 -50.07 8.73
CA ARG A 202 -4.88 -49.66 7.36
C ARG A 202 -4.69 -48.16 7.27
N LEU A 203 -3.82 -47.74 6.37
CA LEU A 203 -3.66 -46.34 5.99
C LEU A 203 -4.86 -45.92 5.14
N THR A 204 -5.51 -44.83 5.53
CA THR A 204 -6.61 -44.19 4.81
C THR A 204 -6.26 -42.73 4.56
N THR A 205 -6.80 -42.14 3.50
CA THR A 205 -6.60 -40.72 3.21
C THR A 205 -7.72 -39.91 3.81
N GLU A 206 -7.37 -38.87 4.58
CA GLU A 206 -8.31 -37.84 5.01
C GLU A 206 -8.09 -36.57 4.18
N GLN A 207 -9.18 -35.92 3.78
CA GLN A 207 -9.13 -34.65 3.06
C GLN A 207 -9.57 -33.52 3.97
N ARG A 208 -8.79 -32.44 4.02
CA ARG A 208 -9.14 -31.22 4.73
C ARG A 208 -9.04 -30.02 3.82
N ARG A 209 -10.12 -29.23 3.76
CA ARG A 209 -10.14 -27.97 3.00
C ARG A 209 -9.79 -26.80 3.90
N ILE A 210 -8.77 -26.05 3.51
CA ILE A 210 -8.41 -24.77 4.12
C ILE A 210 -9.11 -23.66 3.30
N PRO A 211 -10.04 -22.90 3.92
CA PRO A 211 -10.76 -21.86 3.20
C PRO A 211 -9.88 -20.63 2.93
N PRO A 212 -10.20 -19.84 1.90
CA PRO A 212 -9.53 -18.57 1.66
C PRO A 212 -9.88 -17.56 2.77
N ILE A 213 -8.91 -16.75 3.16
CA ILE A 213 -9.04 -15.77 4.24
C ILE A 213 -8.25 -14.50 3.89
N THR A 214 -8.71 -13.35 4.37
CA THR A 214 -7.95 -12.11 4.25
C THR A 214 -6.71 -12.20 5.13
N ILE A 215 -5.53 -11.93 4.57
CA ILE A 215 -4.27 -12.02 5.30
C ILE A 215 -3.72 -10.62 5.50
N ILE A 216 -3.21 -10.36 6.70
CA ILE A 216 -2.31 -9.24 6.95
C ILE A 216 -1.03 -9.74 7.58
N THR A 217 0.10 -9.32 7.01
CA THR A 217 1.41 -9.76 7.44
C THR A 217 2.46 -8.70 7.20
N SER A 218 3.65 -8.92 7.76
CA SER A 218 4.77 -8.00 7.63
C SER A 218 6.06 -8.72 7.30
N THR A 219 7.01 -8.02 6.71
CA THR A 219 8.37 -8.54 6.51
C THR A 219 9.39 -7.42 6.62
N ILE A 220 10.62 -7.79 6.96
CA ILE A 220 11.81 -6.95 6.84
C ILE A 220 12.57 -7.22 5.52
N ARG A 221 12.23 -8.30 4.81
CA ARG A 221 12.92 -8.72 3.58
C ARG A 221 12.53 -7.82 2.42
N VAL A 222 13.55 -7.40 1.66
CA VAL A 222 13.36 -6.68 0.40
C VAL A 222 12.81 -7.62 -0.67
N ILE A 223 13.42 -8.80 -0.81
CA ILE A 223 13.04 -9.82 -1.78
C ILE A 223 12.26 -10.93 -1.06
N LEU A 224 11.08 -11.27 -1.59
CA LEU A 224 10.24 -12.38 -1.15
C LEU A 224 9.94 -13.34 -2.31
N ASP A 225 9.23 -14.44 -2.01
CA ASP A 225 8.71 -15.32 -3.04
C ASP A 225 7.85 -14.52 -4.04
N PRO A 226 8.23 -14.49 -5.35
CA PRO A 226 7.51 -13.69 -6.34
C PRO A 226 6.04 -14.12 -6.51
N GLN A 227 5.70 -15.38 -6.22
CA GLN A 227 4.32 -15.85 -6.33
C GLN A 227 3.44 -15.29 -5.21
N PHE A 228 3.96 -15.20 -3.99
CA PHE A 228 3.29 -14.55 -2.87
C PHE A 228 3.18 -13.03 -3.10
N GLU A 229 4.28 -12.38 -3.48
CA GLU A 229 4.31 -10.93 -3.67
C GLU A 229 3.38 -10.43 -4.79
N ARG A 230 3.23 -11.21 -5.87
CA ARG A 230 2.26 -10.92 -6.94
C ARG A 230 0.81 -10.92 -6.46
N ARG A 231 0.47 -11.72 -5.45
CA ARG A 231 -0.88 -11.82 -4.89
C ARG A 231 -1.14 -10.79 -3.78
N ALA A 232 -0.08 -10.23 -3.21
CA ALA A 232 -0.17 -9.27 -2.11
C ALA A 232 -0.33 -7.82 -2.59
N TRP A 233 -1.00 -7.02 -1.77
CA TRP A 233 -0.83 -5.58 -1.70
C TRP A 233 0.45 -5.27 -0.95
N VAL A 234 1.47 -4.80 -1.66
CA VAL A 234 2.75 -4.40 -1.06
C VAL A 234 2.64 -2.96 -0.59
N ILE A 235 2.62 -2.76 0.72
CA ILE A 235 2.48 -1.45 1.35
C ILE A 235 3.78 -1.13 2.09
N ASN A 236 4.43 -0.04 1.67
CA ASN A 236 5.68 0.44 2.25
C ASN A 236 5.39 1.50 3.30
N LEU A 237 5.92 1.32 4.51
CA LEU A 237 5.75 2.28 5.60
C LEU A 237 6.67 3.50 5.43
N ASP A 238 6.32 4.59 6.11
CA ASP A 238 7.11 5.81 6.16
C ASP A 238 8.19 5.73 7.24
N GLU A 239 9.44 5.69 6.79
CA GLU A 239 10.63 5.61 7.63
C GLU A 239 11.29 6.98 7.84
N SER A 240 10.55 8.07 7.56
CA SER A 240 11.04 9.44 7.67
C SER A 240 11.32 9.83 9.13
N GLU A 241 12.22 10.80 9.32
CA GLU A 241 12.47 11.37 10.65
C GLU A 241 11.22 12.08 11.18
N GLU A 242 10.48 12.76 10.30
CA GLU A 242 9.22 13.43 10.61
C GLU A 242 8.21 12.42 11.17
N GLN A 243 8.09 11.26 10.53
CA GLN A 243 7.22 10.20 10.99
C GLN A 243 7.68 9.61 12.32
N THR A 244 8.99 9.44 12.51
CA THR A 244 9.56 9.02 13.80
C THR A 244 9.20 9.99 14.92
N ARG A 245 9.31 11.31 14.68
CA ARG A 245 8.91 12.35 15.66
C ARG A 245 7.42 12.27 15.99
N ARG A 246 6.54 12.08 15.00
CA ARG A 246 5.10 11.88 15.21
C ARG A 246 4.80 10.67 16.09
N ILE A 247 5.50 9.56 15.85
CA ILE A 247 5.35 8.33 16.65
C ILE A 247 5.76 8.56 18.11
N LEU A 248 6.85 9.29 18.36
CA LEU A 248 7.30 9.61 19.73
C LEU A 248 6.26 10.45 20.48
N TYR A 249 5.76 11.52 19.85
CA TYR A 249 4.70 12.35 20.44
C TYR A 249 3.44 11.53 20.74
N PHE A 250 3.03 10.68 19.79
CA PHE A 250 1.87 9.82 19.96
C PHE A 250 2.02 8.82 21.12
N LYS A 251 3.21 8.22 21.30
CA LYS A 251 3.49 7.36 22.46
C LYS A 251 3.42 8.11 23.78
N ALA A 252 3.94 9.33 23.83
CA ALA A 252 3.84 10.16 25.03
C ALA A 252 2.38 10.46 25.38
N LYS A 253 1.58 10.87 24.39
CA LYS A 253 0.13 11.09 24.55
C LYS A 253 -0.60 9.84 25.09
N LYS A 254 -0.27 8.64 24.58
CA LYS A 254 -0.87 7.40 25.09
C LYS A 254 -0.56 7.15 26.55
N ILE A 255 0.70 7.32 26.95
CA ILE A 255 1.12 7.15 28.35
C ILE A 255 0.41 8.18 29.23
N GLU A 256 0.24 9.43 28.77
CA GLU A 256 -0.53 10.43 29.51
C GLU A 256 -2.00 10.02 29.71
N GLU A 257 -2.68 9.53 28.67
CA GLU A 257 -4.06 9.04 28.78
C GLU A 257 -4.17 7.79 29.68
N GLU A 258 -3.21 6.87 29.60
CA GLU A 258 -3.11 5.69 30.47
C GLU A 258 -2.92 6.11 31.94
N ASN A 259 -2.03 7.05 32.23
CA ASN A 259 -1.83 7.58 33.58
C ASN A 259 -3.11 8.24 34.12
N LEU A 260 -3.81 9.03 33.31
CA LEU A 260 -5.08 9.66 33.71
C LEU A 260 -6.16 8.60 34.01
N LYS A 261 -6.17 7.50 33.24
CA LYS A 261 -7.06 6.37 33.46
C LYS A 261 -6.72 5.64 34.77
N ASP A 262 -5.44 5.38 35.03
CA ASP A 262 -4.99 4.71 36.25
C ASP A 262 -5.26 5.55 37.51
N LEU A 263 -5.24 6.89 37.38
CA LEU A 263 -5.66 7.83 38.42
C LEU A 263 -7.19 7.93 38.60
N GLY A 264 -7.98 7.25 37.76
CA GLY A 264 -9.45 7.31 37.76
C GLY A 264 -10.02 8.64 37.23
N LEU A 265 -9.20 9.48 36.60
CA LEU A 265 -9.61 10.75 35.99
C LEU A 265 -10.19 10.57 34.59
N LEU A 266 -9.91 9.42 33.96
CA LEU A 266 -10.41 9.05 32.64
C LEU A 266 -11.04 7.66 32.70
N LYS A 267 -12.20 7.48 32.07
CA LYS A 267 -12.88 6.17 32.03
C LYS A 267 -12.21 5.20 31.06
N GLU A 268 -11.89 5.67 29.86
CA GLU A 268 -11.24 4.90 28.80
C GLU A 268 -10.34 5.83 27.97
N THR A 269 -9.28 5.28 27.39
CA THR A 269 -8.36 6.07 26.53
C THR A 269 -9.00 6.35 25.17
N SER A 270 -8.45 7.33 24.43
CA SER A 270 -8.94 7.65 23.09
C SER A 270 -8.74 6.48 22.11
N GLU A 271 -7.69 5.66 22.31
CA GLU A 271 -7.45 4.42 21.57
C GLU A 271 -8.53 3.38 21.86
N GLU A 272 -8.82 3.10 23.13
CA GLU A 272 -9.82 2.11 23.55
C GLU A 272 -11.20 2.46 23.00
N HIS A 273 -11.61 3.72 23.17
CA HIS A 273 -12.86 4.24 22.64
C HIS A 273 -12.94 4.06 21.11
N SER A 274 -11.90 4.49 20.39
CA SER A 274 -11.83 4.38 18.92
C SER A 274 -11.87 2.93 18.43
N VAL A 275 -11.20 2.01 19.13
CA VAL A 275 -11.25 0.57 18.82
C VAL A 275 -12.67 0.02 18.98
N ARG A 276 -13.40 0.42 20.03
CA ARG A 276 -14.80 0.00 20.24
C ARG A 276 -15.73 0.52 19.15
N VAL A 277 -15.61 1.80 18.79
CA VAL A 277 -16.37 2.43 17.68
C VAL A 277 -16.10 1.71 16.37
N LEU A 278 -14.83 1.47 16.02
CA LEU A 278 -14.47 0.82 14.75
C LEU A 278 -14.89 -0.65 14.70
N ARG A 279 -14.82 -1.39 15.83
CA ARG A 279 -15.38 -2.76 15.94
C ARG A 279 -16.89 -2.77 15.70
N CYS A 280 -17.61 -1.85 16.33
CA CYS A 280 -19.05 -1.69 16.15
C CYS A 280 -19.38 -1.35 14.69
N LEU A 281 -18.66 -0.41 14.08
CA LEU A 281 -18.82 -0.05 12.68
C LEU A 281 -18.62 -1.25 11.74
N VAL A 282 -17.54 -2.01 11.93
CA VAL A 282 -17.24 -3.20 11.11
C VAL A 282 -18.29 -4.30 11.28
N SER A 283 -18.87 -4.45 12.48
CA SER A 283 -19.93 -5.43 12.73
C SER A 283 -21.26 -5.04 12.07
N MET A 284 -21.53 -3.74 11.93
CA MET A 284 -22.71 -3.18 11.27
C MET A 284 -22.68 -3.27 9.74
N LEU A 285 -21.52 -3.51 9.12
CA LEU A 285 -21.41 -3.61 7.67
C LEU A 285 -22.06 -4.92 7.17
N GLU A 286 -23.07 -4.78 6.31
CA GLU A 286 -23.71 -5.90 5.64
C GLU A 286 -22.95 -6.33 4.38
N PRO A 287 -22.82 -7.64 4.09
CA PRO A 287 -22.21 -8.10 2.85
C PRO A 287 -23.16 -7.85 1.66
N VAL A 288 -22.84 -6.84 0.84
CA VAL A 288 -23.59 -6.49 -0.39
C VAL A 288 -22.80 -6.80 -1.65
N LYS A 289 -23.49 -7.05 -2.77
CA LYS A 289 -22.85 -7.22 -4.07
C LYS A 289 -22.60 -5.85 -4.70
N VAL A 290 -21.35 -5.54 -5.01
CA VAL A 290 -20.99 -4.29 -5.68
C VAL A 290 -20.77 -4.52 -7.17
N LEU A 291 -21.48 -3.76 -8.01
CA LEU A 291 -21.27 -3.70 -9.46
C LEU A 291 -20.41 -2.49 -9.81
N ILE A 292 -19.44 -2.70 -10.69
CA ILE A 292 -18.60 -1.62 -11.25
C ILE A 292 -19.03 -1.42 -12.71
N PRO A 293 -19.61 -0.26 -13.08
CA PRO A 293 -20.12 -0.02 -14.42
C PRO A 293 -19.05 0.49 -15.41
N PHE A 294 -17.79 0.64 -14.98
CA PHE A 294 -16.66 1.15 -15.78
C PHE A 294 -15.42 0.23 -15.81
N PRO A 295 -15.56 -1.09 -16.06
CA PRO A 295 -14.43 -2.03 -16.01
C PRO A 295 -13.36 -1.77 -17.08
N ARG A 296 -13.71 -1.24 -18.26
CA ARG A 296 -12.73 -1.00 -19.35
C ARG A 296 -11.81 0.16 -19.01
N THR A 297 -12.37 1.24 -18.48
CA THR A 297 -11.61 2.42 -18.03
C THR A 297 -10.61 2.05 -16.93
N LEU A 298 -10.97 1.10 -16.04
CA LEU A 298 -10.02 0.56 -15.06
C LEU A 298 -8.86 -0.20 -15.73
N GLY A 299 -9.14 -0.94 -16.81
CA GLY A 299 -8.11 -1.62 -17.60
C GLY A 299 -7.13 -0.64 -18.25
N ASP A 300 -7.62 0.50 -18.73
CA ASP A 300 -6.80 1.54 -19.37
C ASP A 300 -5.76 2.18 -18.43
N ILE A 301 -5.96 2.09 -17.11
CA ILE A 301 -4.96 2.52 -16.12
C ILE A 301 -3.66 1.71 -16.26
N PHE A 302 -3.78 0.45 -16.67
CA PHE A 302 -2.66 -0.47 -16.79
C PHE A 302 -2.14 -0.52 -18.24
N THR A 303 -1.40 0.52 -18.64
CA THR A 303 -0.94 0.73 -20.02
C THR A 303 0.09 -0.28 -20.56
N ASN A 304 0.62 -1.20 -19.74
CA ASN A 304 1.63 -2.18 -20.17
C ASN A 304 1.11 -3.63 -20.07
N PRO A 305 1.15 -4.44 -21.14
CA PRO A 305 0.68 -5.82 -21.13
C PRO A 305 1.70 -6.76 -20.47
N VAL A 306 2.02 -6.54 -19.20
CA VAL A 306 2.81 -7.50 -18.40
C VAL A 306 1.85 -8.47 -17.74
N LEU A 307 2.18 -9.77 -17.66
CA LEU A 307 1.35 -10.80 -17.01
C LEU A 307 0.90 -10.40 -15.58
N ARG A 308 1.69 -9.57 -14.90
CA ARG A 308 1.40 -9.01 -13.57
C ARG A 308 0.12 -8.16 -13.54
N VAL A 309 -0.16 -7.40 -14.60
CA VAL A 309 -1.29 -6.47 -14.67
C VAL A 309 -2.64 -7.17 -14.44
N ARG A 310 -2.75 -8.46 -14.78
CA ARG A 310 -3.98 -9.22 -14.58
C ARG A 310 -4.40 -9.26 -13.11
N GLY A 311 -3.46 -9.59 -12.22
CA GLY A 311 -3.74 -9.63 -10.77
C GLY A 311 -3.90 -8.24 -10.17
N ASP A 312 -3.13 -7.25 -10.65
CA ASP A 312 -3.24 -5.88 -10.15
C ASP A 312 -4.59 -5.21 -10.56
N TYR A 313 -5.15 -5.58 -11.72
CA TYR A 313 -6.51 -5.19 -12.10
C TYR A 313 -7.56 -5.75 -11.13
N ASP A 314 -7.49 -7.04 -10.80
CA ASP A 314 -8.43 -7.68 -9.87
C ASP A 314 -8.35 -7.09 -8.45
N LYS A 315 -7.14 -6.71 -8.03
CA LYS A 315 -6.91 -5.96 -6.78
C LYS A 315 -7.59 -4.59 -6.80
N VAL A 316 -7.38 -3.79 -7.84
CA VAL A 316 -8.03 -2.48 -7.99
C VAL A 316 -9.54 -2.60 -8.02
N HIS A 317 -10.05 -3.58 -8.78
CA HIS A 317 -11.48 -3.87 -8.84
C HIS A 317 -12.02 -4.21 -7.43
N SER A 318 -11.35 -5.10 -6.70
CA SER A 318 -11.72 -5.46 -5.33
C SER A 318 -11.68 -4.25 -4.40
N LEU A 319 -10.66 -3.41 -4.47
CA LEU A 319 -10.53 -2.21 -3.66
C LEU A 319 -11.70 -1.24 -3.84
N ILE A 320 -12.13 -1.01 -5.09
CA ILE A 320 -13.30 -0.17 -5.38
C ILE A 320 -14.58 -0.79 -4.80
N GLN A 321 -14.70 -2.12 -4.85
CA GLN A 321 -15.82 -2.82 -4.22
C GLN A 321 -15.82 -2.68 -2.70
N LEU A 322 -14.66 -2.75 -2.05
CA LEU A 322 -14.52 -2.57 -0.60
C LEU A 322 -14.81 -1.12 -0.19
N HIS A 323 -14.37 -0.13 -0.97
CA HIS A 323 -14.73 1.26 -0.73
C HIS A 323 -16.23 1.53 -0.92
N SER A 324 -16.84 0.91 -1.92
CA SER A 324 -18.30 1.00 -2.13
C SER A 324 -19.08 0.30 -1.01
N LEU A 325 -18.58 -0.82 -0.50
CA LEU A 325 -19.13 -1.53 0.67
C LEU A 325 -19.13 -0.63 1.91
N LEU A 326 -18.05 0.12 2.15
CA LEU A 326 -18.00 1.09 3.25
C LEU A 326 -19.06 2.20 3.08
N ASN A 327 -19.30 2.62 1.84
CA ASN A 327 -20.28 3.66 1.50
C ASN A 327 -21.70 3.11 1.26
N GLN A 328 -22.00 1.86 1.67
CA GLN A 328 -23.25 1.19 1.32
C GLN A 328 -24.53 1.89 1.81
N ASN A 329 -24.45 2.75 2.83
CA ASN A 329 -25.62 3.52 3.32
C ASN A 329 -25.89 4.77 2.46
N MET A 330 -24.85 5.30 1.82
CA MET A 330 -24.94 6.48 0.95
C MET A 330 -25.20 6.11 -0.52
N LEU A 331 -24.94 4.85 -0.88
CA LEU A 331 -25.16 4.36 -2.23
C LEU A 331 -26.60 3.81 -2.38
N PRO A 332 -27.27 4.11 -3.51
CA PRO A 332 -28.54 3.50 -3.84
C PRO A 332 -28.44 1.96 -3.80
N ARG A 333 -29.40 1.31 -3.14
CA ARG A 333 -29.50 -0.15 -3.04
C ARG A 333 -30.61 -0.70 -3.92
N LEU A 334 -30.30 -1.80 -4.57
CA LEU A 334 -31.22 -2.58 -5.39
C LEU A 334 -31.34 -3.99 -4.82
N GLU A 335 -32.56 -4.50 -4.70
CA GLU A 335 -32.79 -5.89 -4.32
C GLU A 335 -33.15 -6.69 -5.58
N MET A 336 -32.33 -7.69 -5.90
CA MET A 336 -32.56 -8.62 -7.01
C MET A 336 -32.16 -10.03 -6.57
N ASN A 337 -33.04 -11.01 -6.80
CA ASN A 337 -32.77 -12.44 -6.53
C ASN A 337 -32.17 -12.68 -5.13
N ASP A 338 -32.85 -12.15 -4.10
CA ASP A 338 -32.45 -12.21 -2.68
C ASP A 338 -31.05 -11.62 -2.36
N SER A 339 -30.47 -10.88 -3.30
CA SER A 339 -29.18 -10.21 -3.15
C SER A 339 -29.36 -8.70 -3.15
N LYS A 340 -28.76 -8.04 -2.15
CA LYS A 340 -28.60 -6.58 -2.13
C LYS A 340 -27.44 -6.19 -3.03
N ILE A 341 -27.73 -5.34 -4.01
CA ILE A 341 -26.79 -4.86 -5.01
C ILE A 341 -26.62 -3.34 -4.85
N ILE A 342 -25.37 -2.88 -4.90
CA ILE A 342 -25.02 -1.47 -5.01
C ILE A 342 -24.17 -1.24 -6.25
N ILE A 343 -24.26 -0.05 -6.84
CA ILE A 343 -23.46 0.35 -8.00
C ILE A 343 -22.38 1.32 -7.54
N ALA A 344 -21.12 1.00 -7.83
CA ALA A 344 -19.97 1.83 -7.50
C ALA A 344 -20.04 3.15 -8.29
N LYS A 345 -19.80 4.27 -7.60
CA LYS A 345 -19.73 5.59 -8.25
C LYS A 345 -18.31 5.90 -8.75
N PRO A 346 -18.15 6.53 -9.93
CA PRO A 346 -16.85 6.95 -10.45
C PRO A 346 -16.02 7.77 -9.46
N GLU A 347 -16.63 8.71 -8.73
CA GLU A 347 -15.89 9.60 -7.82
C GLU A 347 -15.31 8.83 -6.62
N LEU A 348 -16.06 7.85 -6.12
CA LEU A 348 -15.58 6.97 -5.05
C LEU A 348 -14.43 6.09 -5.55
N ALA A 349 -14.47 5.63 -6.80
CA ALA A 349 -13.41 4.84 -7.40
C ALA A 349 -12.13 5.66 -7.59
N VAL A 350 -12.23 6.86 -8.17
CA VAL A 350 -11.08 7.74 -8.38
C VAL A 350 -10.46 8.16 -7.04
N LYS A 351 -11.28 8.49 -6.04
CA LYS A 351 -10.80 8.83 -4.70
C LYS A 351 -9.94 7.70 -4.11
N ILE A 352 -10.43 6.46 -4.13
CA ILE A 352 -9.67 5.35 -3.53
C ILE A 352 -8.44 4.95 -4.36
N LEU A 353 -8.48 5.17 -5.68
CA LEU A 353 -7.31 4.97 -6.54
C LEU A 353 -6.20 5.98 -6.24
N ALA A 354 -6.55 7.23 -5.93
CA ALA A 354 -5.58 8.24 -5.51
C ALA A 354 -4.87 7.83 -4.20
N GLU A 355 -5.63 7.33 -3.22
CA GLU A 355 -5.10 6.80 -1.96
C GLU A 355 -4.19 5.58 -2.15
N ALA A 356 -4.48 4.75 -3.16
CA ALA A 356 -3.70 3.56 -3.48
C ALA A 356 -2.51 3.83 -4.43
N LYS A 357 -2.27 5.09 -4.82
CA LYS A 357 -1.25 5.46 -5.82
C LYS A 357 0.12 4.91 -5.47
N ALA A 358 0.63 5.16 -4.26
CA ALA A 358 1.98 4.75 -3.89
C ALA A 358 2.16 3.21 -3.90
N PRO A 359 1.28 2.40 -3.28
CA PRO A 359 1.31 0.94 -3.40
C PRO A 359 1.16 0.44 -4.84
N LEU A 360 0.26 1.02 -5.64
CA LEU A 360 0.07 0.63 -7.04
C LEU A 360 1.33 0.90 -7.87
N THR A 361 1.96 2.06 -7.72
CA THR A 361 3.22 2.39 -8.38
C THR A 361 4.33 1.40 -8.00
N SER A 362 4.50 1.14 -6.70
CA SER A 362 5.52 0.18 -6.21
C SER A 362 5.30 -1.23 -6.77
N MET A 363 4.05 -1.70 -6.76
CA MET A 363 3.71 -3.01 -7.33
C MET A 363 3.98 -3.04 -8.84
N MET A 364 3.55 -2.04 -9.59
CA MET A 364 3.74 -2.05 -11.05
C MET A 364 5.22 -1.96 -11.46
N MET A 365 6.03 -1.23 -10.70
CA MET A 365 7.48 -1.16 -10.92
C MET A 365 8.22 -2.42 -10.47
N ASN A 366 7.59 -3.28 -9.65
CA ASN A 366 8.22 -4.38 -8.92
C ASN A 366 9.38 -3.92 -8.02
N LEU A 367 9.29 -2.70 -7.47
CA LEU A 367 10.35 -2.13 -6.65
C LEU A 367 9.78 -1.64 -5.32
N GLU A 368 10.48 -1.98 -4.24
CA GLU A 368 10.23 -1.41 -2.93
C GLU A 368 10.62 0.07 -2.86
N ARG A 369 9.93 0.86 -2.00
CA ARG A 369 10.22 2.29 -1.77
C ARG A 369 11.70 2.54 -1.41
N ARG A 370 12.32 1.64 -0.65
CA ARG A 370 13.73 1.74 -0.25
C ARG A 370 14.67 1.64 -1.47
N SER A 371 14.35 0.81 -2.46
CA SER A 371 15.14 0.70 -3.69
C SER A 371 14.92 1.87 -4.63
N LEU A 372 13.72 2.46 -4.65
CA LEU A 372 13.46 3.71 -5.39
C LEU A 372 14.32 4.88 -4.87
N SER A 373 14.70 4.88 -3.58
CA SER A 373 15.59 5.92 -3.02
C SER A 373 16.99 5.95 -3.66
N LEU A 374 17.38 4.89 -4.39
CA LEU A 374 18.63 4.86 -5.14
C LEU A 374 18.59 5.76 -6.39
N ILE A 375 17.42 5.92 -7.03
CA ILE A 375 17.28 6.60 -8.31
C ILE A 375 17.79 8.07 -8.23
N PRO A 376 17.38 8.89 -7.25
CA PRO A 376 17.89 10.27 -7.14
C PRO A 376 19.40 10.33 -6.86
N GLN A 377 19.97 9.33 -6.18
CA GLN A 377 21.40 9.30 -5.89
C GLN A 377 22.22 8.87 -7.12
N MET A 378 21.70 7.93 -7.92
CA MET A 378 22.30 7.54 -9.19
C MET A 378 22.39 8.75 -10.14
N GLU A 379 21.32 9.54 -10.22
CA GLU A 379 21.28 10.77 -11.01
C GLU A 379 22.32 11.81 -10.55
N ARG A 380 22.43 12.04 -9.23
CA ARG A 380 23.46 12.95 -8.67
C ARG A 380 24.88 12.52 -8.96
N LEU A 381 25.11 11.22 -9.13
CA LEU A 381 26.41 10.63 -9.44
C LEU A 381 26.66 10.52 -10.95
N GLY A 382 25.74 10.99 -11.78
CA GLY A 382 25.85 10.91 -13.25
C GLY A 382 25.71 9.48 -13.79
N ILE A 383 25.06 8.58 -13.05
CA ILE A 383 24.73 7.22 -13.50
C ILE A 383 23.34 7.33 -14.13
N VAL A 384 23.27 7.73 -15.41
CA VAL A 384 22.02 8.11 -16.08
C VAL A 384 21.79 7.29 -17.33
N ASP A 385 22.84 7.01 -18.09
CA ASP A 385 22.75 6.39 -19.40
C ASP A 385 22.75 4.87 -19.30
N ARG A 386 22.22 4.23 -20.34
CA ARG A 386 22.34 2.78 -20.49
C ARG A 386 23.82 2.40 -20.49
N ASP A 387 24.12 1.26 -19.87
CA ASP A 387 25.46 0.72 -19.68
C ASP A 387 26.34 1.45 -18.65
N ASP A 388 25.83 2.49 -17.97
CA ASP A 388 26.54 3.08 -16.84
C ASP A 388 26.72 2.08 -15.70
N GLU A 389 27.94 2.05 -15.14
CA GLU A 389 28.35 1.10 -14.12
C GLU A 389 28.30 1.68 -12.71
N ILE A 390 27.90 0.84 -11.77
CA ILE A 390 27.93 1.07 -10.33
C ILE A 390 28.93 0.08 -9.73
N ASP A 391 30.15 0.58 -9.54
CA ASP A 391 31.24 -0.12 -8.87
C ASP A 391 31.15 -0.01 -7.34
N ILE A 392 32.19 -0.50 -6.66
CA ILE A 392 32.26 -0.47 -5.21
C ILE A 392 32.29 0.95 -4.63
N ASP A 393 32.94 1.90 -5.30
CA ASP A 393 33.14 3.26 -4.80
C ASP A 393 31.86 4.10 -4.97
N LYS A 394 31.19 3.98 -6.13
CA LYS A 394 29.87 4.55 -6.36
C LYS A 394 28.86 3.97 -5.39
N ARG A 395 28.87 2.65 -5.16
CA ARG A 395 28.01 2.00 -4.17
C ARG A 395 28.25 2.52 -2.74
N GLN A 396 29.50 2.70 -2.33
CA GLN A 396 29.83 3.30 -1.03
C GLN A 396 29.36 4.75 -0.93
N THR A 397 29.48 5.51 -2.01
CA THR A 397 29.04 6.91 -2.08
C THR A 397 27.52 6.99 -1.94
N ILE A 398 26.78 6.15 -2.67
CA ILE A 398 25.32 6.02 -2.52
C ILE A 398 24.96 5.65 -1.08
N ALA A 399 25.65 4.66 -0.50
CA ALA A 399 25.41 4.21 0.87
C ALA A 399 25.55 5.34 1.89
N ARG A 400 26.62 6.15 1.78
CA ARG A 400 26.83 7.35 2.62
C ARG A 400 25.74 8.39 2.39
N ALA A 401 25.35 8.65 1.15
CA ALA A 401 24.36 9.65 0.80
C ALA A 401 22.96 9.32 1.35
N ILE A 402 22.59 8.04 1.40
CA ILE A 402 21.30 7.59 1.97
C ILE A 402 21.39 7.23 3.46
N GLY A 403 22.57 7.33 4.08
CA GLY A 403 22.79 6.97 5.49
C GLY A 403 22.60 5.48 5.79
N ARG A 404 22.93 4.58 4.87
CA ARG A 404 22.77 3.13 5.04
C ARG A 404 24.11 2.39 4.85
N SER A 405 24.15 1.12 5.26
CA SER A 405 25.33 0.27 5.02
C SER A 405 25.43 -0.13 3.53
N THR A 406 26.65 -0.46 3.09
CA THR A 406 26.91 -0.99 1.75
C THR A 406 26.14 -2.27 1.47
N ASP A 407 25.90 -3.08 2.49
CA ASP A 407 25.16 -4.34 2.38
C ASP A 407 23.67 -4.08 2.11
N SER A 408 23.08 -3.08 2.76
CA SER A 408 21.71 -2.65 2.47
C SER A 408 21.58 -2.13 1.04
N VAL A 409 22.52 -1.29 0.58
CA VAL A 409 22.54 -0.83 -0.82
C VAL A 409 22.69 -2.00 -1.80
N THR A 410 23.53 -2.99 -1.46
CA THR A 410 23.70 -4.20 -2.28
C THR A 410 22.39 -4.98 -2.41
N LYS A 411 21.58 -5.07 -1.34
CA LYS A 411 20.25 -5.70 -1.39
C LYS A 411 19.30 -4.94 -2.31
N TYR A 412 19.29 -3.61 -2.24
CA TYR A 412 18.46 -2.76 -3.11
C TYR A 412 18.88 -2.84 -4.58
N LEU A 413 20.18 -2.83 -4.86
CA LEU A 413 20.72 -3.05 -6.22
C LEU A 413 20.35 -4.44 -6.75
N ASN A 414 20.40 -5.48 -5.91
CA ASN A 414 19.95 -6.82 -6.32
C ASN A 414 18.44 -6.87 -6.60
N GLU A 415 17.59 -6.08 -5.94
CA GLU A 415 16.17 -5.97 -6.28
C GLU A 415 15.96 -5.33 -7.66
N LEU A 416 16.74 -4.28 -7.98
CA LEU A 416 16.77 -3.68 -9.31
C LEU A 416 17.24 -4.68 -10.38
N VAL A 417 18.17 -5.59 -10.05
CA VAL A 417 18.58 -6.70 -10.91
C VAL A 417 17.44 -7.71 -11.10
N CYS A 418 16.80 -8.16 -10.02
CA CYS A 418 15.67 -9.09 -10.08
C CYS A 418 14.47 -8.52 -10.86
N SER A 419 14.31 -7.20 -10.85
CA SER A 419 13.29 -6.48 -11.60
C SER A 419 13.69 -6.15 -13.05
N GLY A 420 14.92 -6.49 -13.44
CA GLY A 420 15.43 -6.35 -14.79
C GLY A 420 15.87 -4.93 -15.18
N TYR A 421 16.10 -4.04 -14.21
CA TYR A 421 16.61 -2.68 -14.46
C TYR A 421 18.14 -2.62 -14.48
N LEU A 422 18.79 -3.51 -13.74
CA LEU A 422 20.24 -3.66 -13.68
C LEU A 422 20.67 -5.06 -14.12
N SER A 423 21.85 -5.19 -14.72
CA SER A 423 22.59 -6.45 -14.72
C SER A 423 23.62 -6.45 -13.61
N LYS A 424 24.07 -7.65 -13.23
CA LYS A 424 25.12 -7.86 -12.24
C LYS A 424 26.18 -8.76 -12.83
N GLU A 425 27.40 -8.27 -12.87
CA GLU A 425 28.57 -9.02 -13.28
C GLU A 425 29.54 -9.13 -12.11
N THR A 426 30.28 -10.25 -12.05
CA THR A 426 31.32 -10.44 -11.05
C THR A 426 32.65 -10.12 -11.71
N GLY A 427 33.20 -8.94 -11.41
CA GLY A 427 34.48 -8.49 -11.93
C GLY A 427 35.68 -9.22 -11.31
N PRO A 428 36.90 -8.89 -11.78
CA PRO A 428 38.15 -9.39 -11.22
C PRO A 428 38.20 -9.15 -9.70
N GLY A 429 38.56 -10.17 -8.92
CA GLY A 429 38.58 -10.08 -7.44
C GLY A 429 37.25 -10.35 -6.73
N ARG A 430 36.25 -10.93 -7.43
CA ARG A 430 34.92 -11.25 -6.87
C ARG A 430 34.11 -10.03 -6.43
N VAL A 431 34.36 -8.87 -7.05
CA VAL A 431 33.61 -7.64 -6.80
C VAL A 431 32.40 -7.59 -7.72
N ASN A 432 31.22 -7.32 -7.17
CA ASN A 432 30.01 -7.16 -7.97
C ASN A 432 30.00 -5.77 -8.62
N ILE A 433 29.87 -5.73 -9.94
CA ILE A 433 29.65 -4.53 -10.73
C ILE A 433 28.21 -4.59 -11.24
N TYR A 434 27.46 -3.52 -11.05
CA TYR A 434 26.09 -3.41 -11.55
C TYR A 434 26.06 -2.49 -12.75
N ARG A 435 25.23 -2.78 -13.75
CA ARG A 435 25.15 -1.98 -14.97
C ARG A 435 23.70 -1.66 -15.32
N LEU A 436 23.42 -0.41 -15.71
CA LEU A 436 22.10 0.03 -16.17
C LEU A 436 21.71 -0.65 -17.48
N LEU A 437 20.56 -1.33 -17.49
CA LEU A 437 19.98 -1.92 -18.71
C LEU A 437 19.10 -0.92 -19.48
N TYR A 438 18.64 0.12 -18.80
CA TYR A 438 17.81 1.21 -19.32
C TYR A 438 18.37 2.52 -18.80
N SER A 439 18.14 3.62 -19.52
CA SER A 439 18.46 4.94 -18.96
C SER A 439 17.58 5.23 -17.74
N LEU A 440 18.06 6.07 -16.81
CA LEU A 440 17.25 6.50 -15.68
C LEU A 440 15.96 7.20 -16.12
N ASP A 441 15.99 7.93 -17.23
CA ASP A 441 14.80 8.59 -17.78
C ASP A 441 13.76 7.57 -18.24
N GLU A 442 14.16 6.46 -18.86
CA GLU A 442 13.24 5.36 -19.23
C GLU A 442 12.66 4.65 -17.99
N ILE A 443 13.45 4.49 -16.93
CA ILE A 443 13.00 3.91 -15.66
C ILE A 443 11.97 4.84 -15.00
N LYS A 444 12.26 6.14 -14.97
CA LYS A 444 11.35 7.20 -14.47
C LYS A 444 10.12 7.36 -15.36
N GLU A 445 10.21 7.12 -16.67
CA GLU A 445 9.06 7.21 -17.56
C GLU A 445 8.02 6.11 -17.25
N LYS A 446 8.49 4.90 -16.92
CA LYS A 446 7.63 3.81 -16.45
C LYS A 446 6.91 4.18 -15.14
N GLU A 447 7.57 4.91 -14.24
CA GLU A 447 6.97 5.47 -13.02
C GLU A 447 5.98 6.61 -13.33
N SER A 448 6.33 7.46 -14.29
CA SER A 448 5.59 8.69 -14.62
C SER A 448 4.28 8.41 -15.35
N ARG A 449 4.18 7.40 -16.22
CA ARG A 449 2.95 7.13 -16.99
C ARG A 449 1.74 6.80 -16.11
N LEU A 450 1.94 6.00 -15.07
CA LEU A 450 0.88 5.68 -14.09
C LEU A 450 0.57 6.87 -13.21
N SER A 451 1.62 7.55 -12.77
CA SER A 451 1.49 8.76 -11.98
C SER A 451 0.64 9.78 -12.73
N ARG A 452 0.84 9.97 -14.05
CA ARG A 452 0.04 10.87 -14.90
C ARG A 452 -1.43 10.48 -15.03
N ILE A 453 -1.74 9.19 -15.21
CA ILE A 453 -3.14 8.70 -15.31
C ILE A 453 -3.85 8.90 -13.97
N LEU A 454 -3.17 8.60 -12.86
CA LEU A 454 -3.71 8.81 -11.51
C LEU A 454 -3.66 10.28 -11.05
N GLU A 455 -2.86 11.13 -11.69
CA GLU A 455 -2.72 12.58 -11.43
C GLU A 455 -3.76 13.43 -12.15
N SER A 456 -4.57 12.84 -13.01
CA SER A 456 -5.74 13.51 -13.59
C SER A 456 -7.07 12.89 -13.12
N PRO A 457 -7.42 12.99 -11.82
CA PRO A 457 -8.67 12.48 -11.26
C PRO A 457 -9.91 12.88 -12.06
N GLU A 458 -9.95 14.11 -12.57
CA GLU A 458 -11.08 14.67 -13.30
C GLU A 458 -11.27 13.96 -14.64
N ILE A 459 -10.18 13.75 -15.40
CA ILE A 459 -10.22 13.04 -16.69
C ILE A 459 -10.67 11.59 -16.48
N LEU A 460 -10.15 10.93 -15.45
CA LEU A 460 -10.51 9.56 -15.13
C LEU A 460 -11.99 9.45 -14.73
N THR A 461 -12.48 10.41 -13.94
CA THR A 461 -13.90 10.50 -13.54
C THR A 461 -14.82 10.64 -14.74
N VAL A 462 -14.48 11.51 -15.70
CA VAL A 462 -15.27 11.71 -16.94
C VAL A 462 -15.32 10.40 -17.74
N LYS A 463 -14.18 9.76 -18.01
CA LYS A 463 -14.14 8.50 -18.76
C LYS A 463 -14.95 7.39 -18.10
N MET A 464 -14.82 7.24 -16.77
CA MET A 464 -15.60 6.27 -16.01
C MET A 464 -17.10 6.57 -16.06
N SER A 465 -17.49 7.84 -16.02
CA SER A 465 -18.89 8.27 -16.11
C SER A 465 -19.47 7.99 -17.49
N GLU A 466 -18.73 8.26 -18.57
CA GLU A 466 -19.15 7.95 -19.94
C GLU A 466 -19.32 6.45 -20.17
N GLU A 467 -18.41 5.62 -19.65
CA GLU A 467 -18.53 4.17 -19.75
C GLU A 467 -19.74 3.67 -18.96
N ALA A 468 -19.94 4.20 -17.75
CA ALA A 468 -21.07 3.84 -16.91
C ALA A 468 -22.41 4.22 -17.55
N ASP A 469 -22.53 5.43 -18.12
CA ASP A 469 -23.72 5.89 -18.84
C ASP A 469 -24.06 4.95 -20.00
N LYS A 470 -23.09 4.66 -20.87
CA LYS A 470 -23.26 3.73 -22.00
C LYS A 470 -23.70 2.35 -21.53
N TRP A 471 -23.12 1.84 -20.46
CA TRP A 471 -23.46 0.55 -19.89
C TRP A 471 -24.88 0.52 -19.34
N LEU A 472 -25.30 1.56 -18.60
CA LEU A 472 -26.64 1.67 -18.03
C LEU A 472 -27.72 1.77 -19.11
N ARG A 473 -27.55 2.66 -20.10
CA ARG A 473 -28.52 2.83 -21.20
C ARG A 473 -28.74 1.54 -21.96
N ARG A 474 -27.66 0.79 -22.20
CA ARG A 474 -27.75 -0.54 -22.83
C ARG A 474 -28.57 -1.51 -21.99
N ILE A 475 -28.34 -1.56 -20.67
CA ILE A 475 -29.08 -2.45 -19.78
C ILE A 475 -30.56 -2.09 -19.71
N ILE A 476 -30.89 -0.80 -19.58
CA ILE A 476 -32.27 -0.31 -19.53
C ILE A 476 -33.00 -0.61 -20.85
N GLY A 477 -32.32 -0.47 -21.99
CA GLY A 477 -32.91 -0.68 -23.32
C GLY A 477 -33.01 -2.15 -23.76
N GLU A 478 -32.08 -3.02 -23.37
CA GLU A 478 -32.01 -4.40 -23.86
C GLU A 478 -32.69 -5.42 -22.93
N HIS A 479 -32.89 -5.09 -21.66
CA HIS A 479 -33.41 -6.03 -20.66
C HIS A 479 -34.78 -5.61 -20.11
N ASN A 480 -35.73 -6.55 -20.10
CA ASN A 480 -37.02 -6.40 -19.40
C ASN A 480 -36.81 -6.46 -17.88
N LEU A 481 -36.38 -5.35 -17.30
CA LEU A 481 -36.30 -5.15 -15.86
C LEU A 481 -37.66 -4.70 -15.30
N SER A 482 -37.89 -4.92 -14.01
CA SER A 482 -39.10 -4.40 -13.36
C SER A 482 -39.12 -2.86 -13.36
N GLU A 483 -40.29 -2.24 -13.33
CA GLU A 483 -40.41 -0.77 -13.26
C GLU A 483 -39.61 -0.16 -12.11
N ARG A 484 -39.61 -0.83 -10.95
CA ARG A 484 -38.82 -0.42 -9.77
C ARG A 484 -37.32 -0.45 -10.03
N HIS A 485 -36.84 -1.46 -10.77
CA HIS A 485 -35.43 -1.57 -11.14
C HIS A 485 -35.03 -0.55 -12.20
N ASN A 486 -35.89 -0.29 -13.19
CA ASN A 486 -35.66 0.76 -14.19
C ASN A 486 -35.63 2.15 -13.55
N ALA A 487 -36.60 2.50 -12.70
CA ALA A 487 -36.61 3.78 -11.99
C ALA A 487 -35.35 4.00 -11.13
N PHE A 488 -34.80 2.93 -10.55
CA PHE A 488 -33.54 2.97 -9.82
C PHE A 488 -32.34 3.29 -10.74
N LEU A 489 -32.23 2.60 -11.87
CA LEU A 489 -31.13 2.79 -12.82
C LEU A 489 -31.20 4.18 -13.47
N GLU A 490 -32.39 4.65 -13.83
CA GLU A 490 -32.64 6.01 -14.35
C GLU A 490 -32.24 7.09 -13.34
N ARG A 491 -32.53 6.91 -12.05
CA ARG A 491 -32.08 7.84 -11.01
C ARG A 491 -30.56 7.89 -10.90
N TYR A 492 -29.90 6.74 -11.01
CA TYR A 492 -28.44 6.67 -10.98
C TYR A 492 -27.83 7.30 -12.24
N LEU A 493 -28.43 7.09 -13.42
CA LEU A 493 -28.06 7.74 -14.68
C LEU A 493 -28.14 9.27 -14.55
N HIS A 494 -29.24 9.80 -14.01
CA HIS A 494 -29.40 11.24 -13.81
C HIS A 494 -28.34 11.81 -12.83
N ASP A 495 -27.98 11.10 -11.76
CA ASP A 495 -26.90 11.54 -10.85
C ASP A 495 -25.54 11.57 -11.56
N LEU A 496 -25.26 10.60 -12.45
CA LEU A 496 -24.04 10.61 -13.29
C LEU A 496 -24.03 11.78 -14.28
N GLU A 497 -25.14 12.07 -14.96
CA GLU A 497 -25.26 13.17 -15.93
C GLU A 497 -25.02 14.53 -15.27
N VAL A 498 -25.66 14.81 -14.13
CA VAL A 498 -25.49 16.07 -13.41
C VAL A 498 -24.03 16.28 -12.98
N ARG A 499 -23.36 15.21 -12.54
CA ARG A 499 -21.98 15.27 -12.03
C ARG A 499 -20.93 15.33 -13.14
N SER A 500 -21.13 14.61 -14.25
CA SER A 500 -20.27 14.72 -15.43
C SER A 500 -20.29 16.14 -15.98
N HIS A 501 -21.46 16.77 -16.12
CA HIS A 501 -21.59 18.17 -16.54
C HIS A 501 -20.87 19.13 -15.57
N THR A 502 -21.00 18.91 -14.27
CA THR A 502 -20.30 19.73 -13.25
C THR A 502 -18.78 19.59 -13.37
N THR A 503 -18.29 18.38 -13.63
CA THR A 503 -16.84 18.08 -13.77
C THR A 503 -16.28 18.58 -15.09
N GLU A 504 -17.04 18.52 -16.18
CA GLU A 504 -16.66 19.11 -17.46
C GLU A 504 -16.58 20.63 -17.41
N LEU A 505 -17.55 21.28 -16.74
CA LEU A 505 -17.54 22.72 -16.52
C LEU A 505 -16.34 23.15 -15.67
N SER A 506 -15.95 22.38 -14.65
CA SER A 506 -14.76 22.68 -13.86
C SER A 506 -13.48 22.52 -14.69
N LEU A 507 -13.37 21.47 -15.51
CA LEU A 507 -12.26 21.27 -16.45
C LEU A 507 -12.13 22.41 -17.47
N GLN A 508 -13.26 22.86 -18.04
CA GLN A 508 -13.29 23.98 -18.98
C GLN A 508 -12.86 25.29 -18.30
N ASN A 509 -13.37 25.59 -17.10
CA ASN A 509 -12.97 26.77 -16.34
C ASN A 509 -11.50 26.74 -15.95
N THR A 510 -10.96 25.58 -15.55
CA THR A 510 -9.54 25.43 -15.21
C THR A 510 -8.66 25.61 -16.44
N THR A 511 -9.09 25.08 -17.59
CA THR A 511 -8.38 25.26 -18.87
C THR A 511 -8.43 26.72 -19.33
N LEU A 512 -9.55 27.41 -19.12
CA LEU A 512 -9.71 28.84 -19.40
C LEU A 512 -8.86 29.71 -18.46
N ASP A 513 -8.75 29.35 -17.19
CA ASP A 513 -7.91 30.03 -16.22
C ASP A 513 -6.42 29.82 -16.49
N VAL A 514 -5.99 28.61 -16.84
CA VAL A 514 -4.61 28.35 -17.30
C VAL A 514 -4.31 29.15 -18.58
N LYS A 515 -5.25 29.21 -19.53
CA LYS A 515 -5.10 30.07 -20.71
C LYS A 515 -5.02 31.55 -20.31
N ARG A 516 -5.89 32.05 -19.42
CA ARG A 516 -5.85 33.43 -18.92
C ARG A 516 -4.55 33.75 -18.19
N ASP A 517 -3.98 32.81 -17.45
CA ASP A 517 -2.72 32.99 -16.72
C ASP A 517 -1.51 33.00 -17.68
N ILE A 518 -1.53 32.17 -18.73
CA ILE A 518 -0.55 32.20 -19.81
C ILE A 518 -0.65 33.51 -20.62
N TYR A 519 -1.87 33.92 -20.98
CA TYR A 519 -2.11 35.19 -21.69
C TYR A 519 -1.77 36.40 -20.80
N GLY A 520 -2.05 36.34 -19.50
CA GLY A 520 -1.73 37.36 -18.50
C GLY A 520 -0.22 37.55 -18.34
N ARG A 521 0.53 36.45 -18.24
CA ARG A 521 2.01 36.46 -18.22
C ARG A 521 2.61 36.93 -19.55
N ALA A 522 1.96 36.63 -20.68
CA ALA A 522 2.37 37.14 -22.00
C ALA A 522 2.14 38.65 -22.12
N THR A 523 1.02 39.18 -21.62
CA THR A 523 0.75 40.63 -21.58
C THR A 523 1.66 41.40 -20.62
N LEU A 524 2.03 40.82 -19.47
CA LEU A 524 3.01 41.39 -18.55
C LEU A 524 4.41 41.47 -19.18
N LYS A 525 4.85 40.39 -19.86
CA LYS A 525 6.12 40.41 -20.64
C LYS A 525 6.08 41.41 -21.80
N HIS A 526 4.92 41.69 -22.38
CA HIS A 526 4.79 42.70 -23.43
C HIS A 526 4.79 44.13 -22.88
N GLN A 527 4.19 44.37 -21.71
CA GLN A 527 4.25 45.65 -21.00
C GLN A 527 5.64 45.94 -20.43
N GLU A 528 6.38 44.92 -19.95
CA GLU A 528 7.78 45.08 -19.53
C GLU A 528 8.72 45.37 -20.70
N LYS A 529 8.55 44.70 -21.87
CA LYS A 529 9.30 45.03 -23.09
C LYS A 529 8.99 46.43 -23.63
N SER A 530 7.75 46.89 -23.51
CA SER A 530 7.33 48.26 -23.87
C SER A 530 7.97 49.32 -22.96
N LYS A 531 8.06 49.06 -21.64
CA LYS A 531 8.76 49.93 -20.69
C LYS A 531 10.27 49.96 -20.91
N PHE A 532 10.90 48.84 -21.29
CA PHE A 532 12.33 48.78 -21.61
C PHE A 532 12.69 49.42 -22.96
N SER A 533 11.79 49.38 -23.95
CA SER A 533 11.99 50.03 -25.25
C SER A 533 12.01 51.57 -25.18
N THR A 534 11.47 52.16 -24.12
CA THR A 534 11.40 53.63 -23.97
C THR A 534 12.62 54.20 -23.23
N ALA A 535 13.50 53.35 -22.68
CA ALA A 535 14.64 53.76 -21.86
C ALA A 535 16.02 53.72 -22.55
N ILE A 536 16.10 53.38 -23.84
CA ILE A 536 17.39 53.15 -24.55
C ILE A 536 17.73 54.25 -25.59
N ASN A 537 16.91 55.29 -25.75
CA ASN A 537 17.20 56.41 -26.65
C ASN A 537 17.89 57.58 -25.93
N THR A 538 19.03 57.33 -25.29
CA THR A 538 20.03 58.37 -24.97
C THR A 538 21.33 57.67 -24.59
N VAL A 539 22.32 57.70 -25.48
CA VAL A 539 23.78 57.82 -25.24
C VAL A 539 24.50 57.31 -26.51
N GLU A 540 25.19 58.23 -27.19
CA GLU A 540 26.10 57.98 -28.33
C GLU A 540 27.39 57.24 -27.91
N PRO A 541 28.12 56.61 -28.86
CA PRO A 541 29.13 55.60 -28.56
C PRO A 541 30.57 56.15 -28.52
N THR A 542 31.39 55.61 -27.61
CA THR A 542 32.85 55.75 -27.65
C THR A 542 33.49 54.44 -28.13
N VAL A 543 34.36 54.56 -29.13
CA VAL A 543 35.03 53.50 -29.88
C VAL A 543 36.24 52.96 -29.10
N GLU A 544 36.37 51.63 -28.97
CA GLU A 544 37.67 50.99 -28.70
C GLU A 544 37.81 49.69 -29.52
N LYS A 545 38.93 49.57 -30.23
CA LYS A 545 39.23 48.54 -31.25
C LYS A 545 39.82 47.27 -30.63
N LEU A 546 39.39 46.11 -31.09
CA LEU A 546 40.06 44.81 -30.91
C LEU A 546 40.48 44.21 -32.27
N PRO A 547 41.58 43.44 -32.35
CA PRO A 547 42.25 43.05 -33.59
C PRO A 547 41.60 41.82 -34.28
N PRO A 548 41.86 41.60 -35.59
CA PRO A 548 41.15 40.59 -36.39
C PRO A 548 41.71 39.16 -36.21
N PRO A 549 40.91 38.12 -36.50
CA PRO A 549 41.32 36.72 -36.39
C PRO A 549 42.18 36.26 -37.59
N PRO A 550 43.08 35.26 -37.41
CA PRO A 550 43.91 34.74 -38.48
C PRO A 550 43.12 33.84 -39.45
N GLY A 551 43.48 33.95 -40.72
CA GLY A 551 42.74 33.44 -41.87
C GLY A 551 42.84 31.94 -42.15
N GLN A 552 41.90 31.53 -43.01
CA GLN A 552 41.80 30.23 -43.67
C GLN A 552 42.98 30.00 -44.62
N ASN A 553 43.48 28.76 -44.65
CA ASN A 553 44.11 28.17 -45.84
C ASN A 553 43.48 26.79 -46.07
N ASN A 554 42.94 26.61 -47.26
CA ASN A 554 42.58 25.31 -47.84
C ASN A 554 43.87 24.60 -48.28
N ASP A 555 43.95 23.28 -48.05
CA ASP A 555 44.05 22.26 -49.10
C ASP A 555 44.60 20.92 -48.58
N ALA A 556 44.11 19.87 -49.24
CA ALA A 556 44.64 18.51 -49.38
C ALA A 556 44.20 17.40 -48.41
N ASP A 557 43.48 16.45 -49.03
CA ASP A 557 43.58 14.99 -48.91
C ASP A 557 43.23 14.30 -47.58
N CYS A 558 42.14 13.52 -47.59
CA CYS A 558 42.22 12.08 -47.31
C CYS A 558 40.92 11.31 -47.65
N ARG A 559 41.04 10.46 -48.67
CA ARG A 559 40.43 9.14 -48.92
C ARG A 559 39.27 8.68 -48.03
N VAL A 560 38.11 8.49 -48.67
CA VAL A 560 36.97 7.70 -48.21
C VAL A 560 37.21 6.23 -48.54
N ASN A 561 37.29 5.36 -47.53
CA ASN A 561 37.11 3.91 -47.69
C ASN A 561 35.67 3.56 -47.28
N ALA A 562 34.84 3.26 -48.26
CA ALA A 562 33.54 2.65 -48.09
C ALA A 562 33.67 1.14 -48.31
N SER A 563 33.24 0.33 -47.34
CA SER A 563 32.98 -1.10 -47.54
C SER A 563 31.64 -1.48 -46.93
N HIS A 564 30.58 -1.32 -47.72
CA HIS A 564 29.42 -2.20 -47.68
C HIS A 564 29.76 -3.51 -48.40
N PRO A 565 29.22 -4.65 -47.97
CA PRO A 565 28.87 -5.71 -48.90
C PRO A 565 27.36 -5.90 -48.95
N SER A 566 26.87 -5.76 -50.17
CA SER A 566 25.54 -6.06 -50.65
C SER A 566 25.25 -7.56 -50.60
N PHE A 567 23.97 -7.86 -50.46
CA PHE A 567 23.33 -9.15 -50.73
C PHE A 567 23.84 -9.84 -52.01
N VAL A 568 24.13 -11.14 -51.90
CA VAL A 568 24.03 -12.11 -52.99
C VAL A 568 23.24 -13.31 -52.49
N ALA A 569 22.11 -13.58 -53.15
CA ALA A 569 21.33 -14.79 -53.01
C ALA A 569 22.00 -15.94 -53.77
N VAL A 570 22.15 -17.10 -53.14
CA VAL A 570 22.25 -18.40 -53.82
C VAL A 570 21.39 -19.41 -53.07
N SER A 571 20.54 -20.07 -53.84
CA SER A 571 19.55 -21.06 -53.46
C SER A 571 20.09 -22.50 -53.49
N ARG A 572 19.47 -23.34 -52.66
CA ARG A 572 19.25 -24.81 -52.77
C ARG A 572 20.41 -25.77 -52.47
N GLY A 573 20.05 -26.79 -51.68
CA GLY A 573 20.77 -28.04 -51.49
C GLY A 573 20.13 -28.83 -50.34
N ASP A 574 19.23 -29.75 -50.70
CA ASP A 574 18.63 -30.78 -49.84
C ASP A 574 19.68 -31.74 -49.24
N ASP A 575 19.32 -32.40 -48.13
CA ASP A 575 19.65 -33.80 -47.71
C ASP A 575 19.41 -33.89 -46.18
N VAL A 576 18.32 -34.50 -45.69
CA VAL A 576 18.11 -35.95 -45.46
C VAL A 576 19.27 -36.61 -44.72
N VAL A 577 19.12 -36.81 -43.40
CA VAL A 577 18.94 -38.07 -42.65
C VAL A 577 18.59 -37.74 -41.20
#